data_AF-A0A6B1AEF7-F1
#
_entry.id   AF-A0A6B1AEF7-F1
#
_cell.length_a   1.000
_cell.length_b   1.000
_cell.length_c   1.000
_cell.angle_alpha   90.00
_cell.angle_beta   90.00
_cell.angle_gamma   90.00
#
_symmetry.space_group_name_H-M   'P 1'
#
loop_
_entity.id
_entity.type
_entity.pdbx_description
1 polymer ?
#
loop_
_entity_poly.entity_id
_entity_poly.type
_entity_poly.pdbx_seq_one_letter_code
_entity_poly.pdbx_strand_id
1 'polypeptide(L)' 'MHDLRDLDERGIPGCFVVTTEFEEAARSQSRSLGFEPAIVWVPHPIQNRTAAELEALADEAIDPILALITAPD' A
#
# COMPACT_ATOMS: atom_id res chain seq x y z
N MET A 1 1.89 -2.53 8.63
CA MET A 1 1.71 -1.19 9.23
C MET A 1 2.85 -0.81 10.15
N HIS A 2 3.29 -1.69 11.05
CA HIS A 2 4.44 -1.41 11.94
C HIS A 2 5.72 -0.98 11.19
N ASP A 3 6.08 -1.67 10.11
CA ASP A 3 7.27 -1.31 9.32
C ASP A 3 7.15 0.07 8.67
N LEU A 4 5.94 0.45 8.22
CA LEU A 4 5.72 1.79 7.67
C LEU A 4 5.79 2.88 8.74
N ARG A 5 5.39 2.58 9.97
CA ARG A 5 5.58 3.50 11.09
C ARG A 5 7.07 3.69 11.40
N ASP A 6 7.87 2.62 11.36
CA ASP A 6 9.34 2.72 11.50
C ASP A 6 9.95 3.60 10.40
N LEU A 7 9.53 3.42 9.15
CA LEU A 7 10.00 4.26 8.04
C LEU A 7 9.63 5.74 8.25
N ASP A 8 8.38 6.02 8.63
CA ASP A 8 7.90 7.38 8.91
C ASP A 8 8.66 8.04 10.08
N GLU A 9 8.87 7.32 11.17
CA GLU A 9 9.69 7.77 12.33
C GLU A 9 11.13 8.12 11.93
N ARG A 10 11.62 7.57 10.80
CA ARG A 10 12.95 7.82 10.24
C ARG A 10 12.94 8.85 9.10
N GLY A 11 11.79 9.43 8.77
CA GLY A 11 11.63 10.37 7.66
C GLY A 11 11.78 9.72 6.28
N ILE A 12 11.55 8.41 6.18
CA ILE A 12 11.61 7.67 4.93
C ILE A 12 10.16 7.40 4.49
N PRO A 13 9.72 7.90 3.31
CA PRO A 13 8.39 7.60 2.82
C PRO A 13 8.26 6.12 2.45
N GLY A 14 7.11 5.52 2.75
CA GLY A 14 6.79 4.15 2.39
C GLY A 14 5.32 3.98 2.06
N CYS A 15 5.00 3.01 1.21
CA CYS A 15 3.64 2.72 0.75
C CYS A 15 3.28 1.25 1.03
N PHE A 16 2.07 1.02 1.53
CA PHE A 16 1.53 -0.32 1.74
C PHE A 16 0.67 -0.71 0.53
N VAL A 17 1.04 -1.77 -0.16
CA VAL A 17 0.25 -2.32 -1.28
C VAL A 17 -0.49 -3.55 -0.79
N VAL A 18 -1.82 -3.53 -0.85
CA VAL A 18 -2.65 -4.58 -0.25
C VAL A 18 -3.99 -4.70 -0.98
N THR A 19 -4.62 -5.88 -0.93
CA THR A 19 -5.92 -6.07 -1.58
C THR A 19 -7.07 -5.42 -0.82
N THR A 20 -8.13 -5.09 -1.55
CA THR A 20 -9.34 -4.42 -1.06
C THR A 20 -10.04 -5.10 0.14
N GLU A 21 -9.89 -6.42 0.31
CA GLU A 21 -10.53 -7.20 1.38
C GLU A 21 -9.91 -6.92 2.75
N PHE A 22 -8.70 -6.34 2.76
CA PHE A 22 -8.02 -5.98 3.99
C PHE A 22 -8.30 -4.54 4.43
N GLU A 23 -9.20 -3.80 3.77
CA GLU A 23 -9.56 -2.43 4.16
C GLU A 23 -9.96 -2.31 5.64
N GLU A 24 -10.81 -3.22 6.13
CA GLU A 24 -11.25 -3.18 7.53
C GLU A 24 -10.09 -3.50 8.49
N ALA A 25 -9.30 -4.52 8.16
CA ALA A 25 -8.14 -4.92 8.95
C ALA A 25 -7.10 -3.79 9.02
N ALA A 26 -6.87 -3.11 7.89
CA ALA A 26 -5.99 -1.95 7.81
C ALA A 26 -6.50 -0.80 8.68
N ARG A 27 -7.77 -0.40 8.53
CA ARG A 27 -8.38 0.66 9.37
C ARG A 27 -8.31 0.34 10.86
N SER A 28 -8.52 -0.93 11.22
CA SER A 28 -8.41 -1.39 12.61
C SER A 28 -6.98 -1.23 13.13
N GLN A 29 -5.98 -1.68 12.38
CA GLN A 29 -4.57 -1.54 12.73
C GLN A 29 -4.11 -0.07 12.78
N SER A 30 -4.49 0.77 11.82
CA SER A 30 -4.16 2.21 11.81
C SER A 30 -4.64 2.87 13.10
N ARG A 31 -5.90 2.62 13.49
CA ARG A 31 -6.48 3.14 14.75
C ARG A 31 -5.75 2.65 15.99
N SER A 32 -5.43 1.36 16.06
CA SER A 32 -4.69 0.81 17.20
C SER A 32 -3.27 1.36 17.32
N LEU A 33 -2.64 1.72 16.20
CA LEU A 33 -1.28 2.25 16.16
C LEU A 33 -1.21 3.77 16.25
N GLY A 34 -2.32 4.48 16.04
CA GLY A 34 -2.34 5.94 15.93
C GLY A 34 -1.55 6.44 14.72
N PHE A 35 -1.45 5.62 13.67
CA PHE A 35 -0.64 5.88 12.48
C PHE A 35 -1.45 5.54 11.24
N GLU A 36 -1.54 6.47 10.30
CA GLU A 36 -2.22 6.24 9.02
C GLU A 36 -1.18 6.10 7.91
N PRO A 37 -0.88 4.87 7.44
CA PRO A 37 0.07 4.69 6.35
C PRO A 37 -0.48 5.18 5.02
N ALA A 38 0.42 5.52 4.10
CA ALA A 38 0.07 5.61 2.69
C ALA A 38 -0.27 4.20 2.14
N ILE A 39 -1.44 4.04 1.51
CA ILE A 39 -1.93 2.74 1.02
C ILE A 39 -2.33 2.84 -0.45
N VAL A 40 -1.93 1.85 -1.23
CA VAL A 40 -2.48 1.57 -2.56
C VAL A 40 -3.25 0.26 -2.51
N TRP A 41 -4.53 0.34 -2.91
CA TRP A 41 -5.43 -0.80 -2.96
C TRP A 41 -5.39 -1.46 -4.33
N VAL A 42 -5.18 -2.78 -4.34
CA VAL A 42 -5.23 -3.57 -5.58
C VAL A 42 -6.39 -4.58 -5.56
N PRO A 43 -7.04 -4.85 -6.70
CA PRO A 43 -8.10 -5.86 -6.78
C PRO A 43 -7.71 -7.27 -6.35
N HIS A 44 -8.64 -7.96 -5.68
CA HIS A 44 -8.55 -9.38 -5.35
C HIS A 44 -9.15 -10.29 -6.43
N PRO A 45 -8.76 -11.58 -6.47
CA PRO A 45 -7.63 -12.20 -5.79
C PRO A 45 -6.31 -11.84 -6.48
N ILE A 46 -5.19 -11.86 -5.76
CA ILE A 46 -3.84 -11.87 -6.38
C ILE A 46 -3.49 -13.30 -6.84
N GLN A 47 -3.99 -14.30 -6.12
CA GLN A 47 -3.78 -15.71 -6.43
C GLN A 47 -4.51 -16.11 -7.71
N ASN A 48 -3.96 -17.10 -8.42
CA ASN A 48 -4.53 -17.70 -9.64
C ASN A 48 -4.66 -16.74 -10.84
N ARG A 49 -3.96 -15.60 -10.83
CA ARG A 49 -3.80 -14.74 -12.01
C ARG A 49 -2.71 -15.26 -12.94
N THR A 50 -2.87 -14.98 -14.23
CA THR A 50 -1.81 -15.15 -15.22
C THR A 50 -0.70 -14.10 -15.03
N ALA A 51 0.47 -14.33 -15.64
CA ALA A 51 1.56 -13.35 -15.60
C ALA A 51 1.14 -11.98 -16.19
N ALA A 52 0.44 -11.97 -17.33
CA ALA A 52 -0.02 -10.73 -17.96
C ALA A 52 -1.01 -9.95 -17.09
N GLU A 53 -1.90 -10.63 -16.36
CA GLU A 53 -2.84 -9.98 -15.43
C GLU A 53 -2.15 -9.43 -14.19
N LEU A 54 -1.04 -10.03 -13.74
CA LEU A 54 -0.22 -9.51 -12.65
C LEU A 54 0.63 -8.31 -13.10
N GLU A 55 1.18 -8.36 -14.31
CA GLU A 55 1.90 -7.25 -14.92
C GLU A 55 1.00 -6.03 -15.07
N ALA A 56 -0.20 -6.19 -15.65
CA ALA A 56 -1.15 -5.09 -15.77
C ALA A 56 -1.54 -4.49 -14.41
N LEU A 57 -1.72 -5.33 -13.38
CA LEU A 57 -2.01 -4.86 -12.02
C LEU A 57 -0.85 -4.04 -11.42
N ALA A 58 0.39 -4.45 -11.70
CA ALA A 58 1.57 -3.73 -11.25
C ALA A 58 1.71 -2.39 -11.98
N ASP A 59 1.46 -2.36 -13.29
CA ASP A 59 1.45 -1.14 -14.10
C ASP A 59 0.38 -0.14 -13.63
N GLU A 60 -0.80 -0.63 -13.24
CA GLU A 60 -1.86 0.23 -12.67
C GLU A 60 -1.50 0.77 -11.27
N ALA A 61 -0.73 0.01 -10.49
CA ALA A 61 -0.38 0.39 -9.11
C ALA A 61 0.83 1.33 -9.02
N ILE A 62 1.74 1.33 -10.00
CA ILE A 62 3.03 2.02 -9.87
C ILE A 62 2.89 3.53 -9.75
N ASP A 63 2.05 4.16 -10.58
CA ASP A 63 1.86 5.62 -10.57
C ASP A 63 1.28 6.11 -9.23
N PRO A 64 0.22 5.48 -8.67
CA PRO A 64 -0.24 5.78 -7.31
C PRO A 64 0.84 5.60 -6.23
N ILE A 65 1.64 4.54 -6.31
CA ILE A 65 2.72 4.29 -5.34
C ILE A 65 3.73 5.42 -5.38
N LEU A 66 4.21 5.78 -6.58
CA LEU A 66 5.18 6.86 -6.76
C LEU A 66 4.64 8.18 -6.23
N ALA A 67 3.40 8.53 -6.56
CA ALA A 67 2.77 9.76 -6.07
C ALA A 67 2.75 9.85 -4.54
N LEU A 68 2.64 8.73 -3.83
CA LEU A 68 2.66 8.69 -2.36
C LEU A 68 4.06 8.79 -1.75
N ILE A 69 5.10 8.31 -2.45
CA ILE A 69 6.46 8.21 -1.89
C ILE A 69 7.47 9.21 -2.46
N THR A 70 7.11 9.96 -3.50
CA THR A 70 8.01 10.92 -4.16
C THR A 70 7.47 12.35 -4.21
N ALA A 71 6.38 12.68 -3.49
CA ALA A 71 5.83 14.02 -3.54
C ALA A 71 6.90 15.07 -3.15
N PRO A 72 7.02 16.17 -3.90
CA PRO A 72 8.05 17.17 -3.67
C PRO A 72 7.75 17.96 -2.39
N ASP A 73 8.81 18.39 -1.71
CA ASP A 73 8.77 19.37 -0.62
C ASP A 73 7.95 20.63 -0.97
#